data_AF-V8NHU8-F1
#
_entry.id   AF-V8NHU8-F1
#
_cell.length_a   1.000
_cell.length_b   1.000
_cell.length_c   1.000
_cell.angle_alpha   90.00
_cell.angle_beta   90.00
_cell.angle_gamma   90.00
#
_symmetry.space_group_name_H-M   'P 1'
#
loop_
_entity.id
_entity.type
_entity.pdbx_description
1 polymer ?
#
loop_
_entity_poly.entity_id
_entity_poly.type
_entity_poly.pdbx_seq_one_letter_code
_entity_poly.pdbx_strand_id
1 'polypeptide(L)'
;MHLVVTSDSSSKVPVVAIMATGGGARAFTALHGHLLGLQKLNLLDCLTYISGSSGSTWTLSNLYEEPGWSQKDLLGPIAEAQKNMSKCKLDCFTLDQLKEYRDILKQREKDGYKTCITDLWGIFIDQALGNGVIDVSDFSIMKGFC
;
A
#
# COMPACT_ATOMS: atom_id res chain seq x y z
N MET A 1 2.71 -15.72 -0.20
CA MET A 1 2.86 -15.25 1.19
C MET A 1 3.65 -16.31 1.92
N HIS A 2 4.72 -15.91 2.61
CA HIS A 2 5.52 -16.81 3.44
C HIS A 2 5.35 -16.41 4.90
N LEU A 3 5.06 -17.38 5.76
CA LEU A 3 5.03 -17.22 7.22
C LEU A 3 6.38 -17.70 7.76
N VAL A 4 7.04 -16.87 8.54
CA VAL A 4 8.31 -17.17 9.19
C VAL A 4 8.10 -17.09 10.69
N VAL A 5 8.49 -18.13 11.42
CA VAL A 5 8.40 -18.18 12.89
C VAL A 5 9.81 -18.39 13.42
N THR A 6 10.27 -17.48 14.28
CA THR A 6 11.54 -17.63 15.00
C THR A 6 11.27 -17.71 16.49
N SER A 7 11.90 -18.67 17.14
CA SER A 7 11.89 -18.83 18.59
C SER A 7 13.33 -18.77 19.10
N ASP A 8 13.56 -17.91 20.10
CA ASP A 8 14.80 -17.93 20.87
C ASP A 8 14.53 -18.61 22.22
N SER A 9 15.49 -19.40 22.69
CA SER A 9 15.45 -20.07 23.99
C SER A 9 15.27 -19.12 25.18
N SER A 10 15.61 -17.83 25.03
CA SER A 10 15.44 -16.81 26.07
C SER A 10 14.06 -16.15 26.08
N SER A 11 13.33 -16.13 24.95
CA SER A 11 12.02 -15.49 24.80
C SER A 11 10.90 -16.52 24.81
N LYS A 12 9.91 -16.34 25.69
CA LYS A 12 8.73 -17.23 25.76
C LYS A 12 7.73 -17.01 24.62
N VAL A 13 7.77 -15.85 23.95
CA VAL A 13 6.86 -15.53 22.84
C VAL A 13 7.66 -15.58 21.53
N PRO A 14 7.24 -16.40 20.55
CA PRO A 14 7.91 -16.47 19.25
C PRO A 14 7.65 -15.20 18.44
N VAL A 15 8.63 -14.82 17.62
CA VAL A 15 8.47 -13.75 16.64
C VAL A 15 7.87 -14.37 15.38
N VAL A 16 6.71 -13.86 14.97
CA VAL A 16 6.00 -14.35 13.78
C VAL A 16 5.97 -13.24 12.74
N ALA A 17 6.47 -13.53 11.54
CA ALA A 17 6.55 -12.56 10.47
C ALA A 17 5.86 -13.08 9.20
N ILE A 18 5.21 -12.17 8.48
CA ILE A 18 4.73 -12.42 7.12
C ILE A 18 5.66 -11.72 6.13
N MET A 19 6.08 -12.46 5.11
CA MET A 19 6.72 -11.92 3.91
C MET A 19 5.78 -12.06 2.71
N ALA A 20 5.40 -10.92 2.15
CA ALA A 20 4.59 -10.84 0.94
C ALA A 20 5.42 -10.34 -0.25
N THR A 21 5.36 -11.07 -1.36
CA THR A 21 6.10 -10.79 -2.58
C THR A 21 5.33 -9.87 -3.51
N GLY A 22 6.04 -9.17 -4.37
CA GLY A 22 5.47 -8.36 -5.45
C GLY A 22 4.59 -9.10 -6.45
N GLY A 23 3.88 -8.31 -7.25
CA GLY A 23 2.98 -8.81 -8.30
C GLY A 23 1.86 -7.83 -8.67
N GLY A 24 2.09 -6.52 -8.51
CA GLY A 24 1.10 -5.47 -8.78
C GLY A 24 -0.27 -5.73 -8.12
N ALA A 25 -1.34 -5.45 -8.86
CA ALA A 25 -2.72 -5.61 -8.39
C ALA A 25 -3.03 -7.03 -7.87
N ARG A 26 -2.42 -8.08 -8.45
CA ARG A 26 -2.59 -9.46 -7.97
C ARG A 26 -2.08 -9.62 -6.54
N ALA A 27 -0.88 -9.10 -6.27
CA ALA A 27 -0.29 -9.16 -4.92
C ALA A 27 -1.08 -8.28 -3.93
N PHE A 28 -1.59 -7.14 -4.39
CA PHE A 28 -2.45 -6.24 -3.62
C PHE A 28 -3.75 -6.94 -3.15
N THR A 29 -4.49 -7.56 -4.07
CA THR A 29 -5.73 -8.28 -3.73
C THR A 29 -5.46 -9.55 -2.93
N ALA A 30 -4.42 -10.31 -3.26
CA ALA A 30 -4.09 -11.55 -2.55
C ALA A 30 -3.69 -11.29 -1.09
N LEU A 31 -2.90 -10.23 -0.83
CA LEU A 31 -2.48 -9.92 0.54
C LEU A 31 -3.66 -9.49 1.42
N HIS A 32 -4.58 -8.67 0.90
CA HIS A 32 -5.83 -8.35 1.59
C HIS A 32 -6.61 -9.61 2.00
N GLY A 33 -6.77 -10.55 1.06
CA GLY A 33 -7.44 -11.82 1.34
C GLY A 33 -6.73 -12.66 2.40
N HIS A 34 -5.39 -12.73 2.37
CA HIS A 34 -4.62 -13.45 3.39
C HIS A 34 -4.78 -12.83 4.78
N LEU A 35 -4.71 -11.50 4.90
CA LEU A 35 -4.86 -10.80 6.18
C LEU A 35 -6.28 -10.97 6.75
N LEU A 36 -7.31 -10.91 5.91
CA LEU A 36 -8.68 -11.23 6.31
C LEU A 36 -8.81 -12.67 6.80
N GLY A 37 -8.18 -13.62 6.11
CA GLY A 37 -8.14 -15.02 6.54
C GLY A 37 -7.52 -15.17 7.93
N LEU A 38 -6.38 -14.51 8.18
CA LEU A 38 -5.72 -14.51 9.47
C LEU A 38 -6.55 -13.83 10.57
N GLN A 39 -7.24 -12.74 10.26
CA GLN A 39 -8.16 -12.10 11.18
C GLN A 39 -9.29 -13.05 11.59
N LYS A 40 -9.92 -13.73 10.62
CA LYS A 40 -10.99 -14.71 10.89
C LYS A 40 -10.53 -15.92 11.70
N LEU A 41 -9.24 -16.25 11.63
CA LEU A 41 -8.62 -17.32 12.41
C LEU A 41 -8.09 -16.83 13.78
N ASN A 42 -8.23 -15.53 14.12
CA ASN A 42 -7.65 -14.90 15.30
C ASN A 42 -6.11 -15.07 15.39
N LEU A 43 -5.44 -15.11 14.24
CA LEU A 43 -3.98 -15.25 14.14
C LEU A 43 -3.29 -13.93 13.77
N LEU A 44 -4.05 -12.91 13.39
CA LEU A 44 -3.49 -11.61 12.99
C LEU A 44 -2.74 -10.93 14.15
N ASP A 45 -3.26 -11.05 15.37
CA ASP A 45 -2.65 -10.49 16.58
C ASP A 45 -1.36 -11.21 17.01
N CYS A 46 -1.10 -12.40 16.46
CA CYS A 46 0.14 -13.13 16.71
C CYS A 46 1.32 -12.61 15.87
N LEU A 47 1.06 -11.78 14.86
CA LEU A 47 2.10 -11.27 13.98
C LEU A 47 2.91 -10.16 14.66
N THR A 48 4.22 -10.32 14.64
CA THR A 48 5.18 -9.28 15.05
C THR A 48 5.52 -8.36 13.90
N TYR A 49 5.69 -8.90 12.69
CA TYR A 49 6.07 -8.14 11.51
C TYR A 49 5.29 -8.54 10.26
N ILE A 50 5.00 -7.55 9.42
CA ILE A 50 4.51 -7.77 8.07
C ILE A 50 5.43 -6.99 7.14
N SER A 51 6.06 -7.69 6.21
CA SER A 51 6.87 -7.09 5.16
C SER A 51 6.27 -7.40 3.79
N GLY A 52 6.40 -6.44 2.89
CA GLY A 52 5.85 -6.49 1.55
C GLY A 52 6.82 -5.85 0.55
N SER A 53 6.75 -6.29 -0.70
CA SER A 53 7.45 -5.66 -1.82
C SER A 53 6.47 -5.38 -2.97
N SER A 54 6.72 -4.33 -3.75
CA SER A 54 5.92 -3.96 -4.93
C SER A 54 4.41 -3.93 -4.62
N GLY A 55 3.55 -4.63 -5.37
CA GLY A 55 2.10 -4.60 -5.15
C GLY A 55 1.63 -4.95 -3.73
N SER A 56 2.40 -5.73 -2.96
CA SER A 56 2.09 -5.96 -1.54
C SER A 56 2.30 -4.72 -0.66
N THR A 57 3.21 -3.81 -1.03
CA THR A 57 3.36 -2.54 -0.30
C THR A 57 2.13 -1.67 -0.46
N TRP A 58 1.40 -1.74 -1.59
CA TRP A 58 0.16 -0.99 -1.76
C TRP A 58 -0.90 -1.40 -0.73
N THR A 59 -0.99 -2.69 -0.38
CA THR A 59 -1.88 -3.18 0.69
C THR A 59 -1.45 -2.66 2.05
N LEU A 60 -0.14 -2.68 2.31
CA LEU A 60 0.39 -2.18 3.58
C LEU A 60 0.17 -0.68 3.69
N SER A 61 0.44 0.11 2.66
CA SER A 61 0.15 1.54 2.63
C SER A 61 -1.33 1.79 2.93
N ASN A 62 -2.24 1.15 2.19
CA ASN A 62 -3.68 1.34 2.33
C ASN A 62 -4.21 0.99 3.73
N LEU A 63 -3.75 -0.11 4.33
CA LEU A 63 -4.21 -0.51 5.67
C LEU A 63 -3.58 0.34 6.78
N TYR A 64 -2.30 0.71 6.65
CA TYR A 64 -1.58 1.45 7.69
C TYR A 64 -1.93 2.94 7.73
N GLU A 65 -2.69 3.47 6.77
CA GLU A 65 -3.33 4.79 6.86
C GLU A 65 -4.24 4.89 8.10
N GLU A 66 -4.86 3.78 8.54
CA GLU A 66 -5.72 3.74 9.71
C GLU A 66 -5.00 3.17 10.95
N PRO A 67 -4.79 3.97 12.01
CA PRO A 67 -4.25 3.46 13.26
C PRO A 67 -5.14 2.34 13.83
N GLY A 68 -4.51 1.22 14.20
CA GLY A 68 -5.20 0.07 14.76
C GLY A 68 -6.10 -0.69 13.76
N TRP A 69 -5.86 -0.56 12.45
CA TRP A 69 -6.60 -1.26 11.39
C TRP A 69 -6.78 -2.76 11.66
N SER A 70 -5.78 -3.43 12.25
CA SER A 70 -5.81 -4.88 12.51
C SER A 70 -6.88 -5.30 13.54
N GLN A 71 -7.29 -4.37 14.41
CA GLN A 71 -8.33 -4.58 15.42
C GLN A 71 -9.74 -4.28 14.91
N LYS A 72 -9.86 -3.77 13.68
CA LYS A 72 -11.13 -3.41 13.02
C LYS A 72 -11.48 -4.46 11.97
N ASP A 73 -12.76 -4.55 11.61
CA ASP A 73 -13.19 -5.47 10.56
C ASP A 73 -12.57 -5.08 9.20
N LEU A 74 -11.77 -5.99 8.63
CA LEU A 74 -11.10 -5.76 7.35
C LEU A 74 -12.05 -5.81 6.16
N LEU A 75 -13.28 -6.30 6.31
CA LEU A 75 -14.25 -6.37 5.21
C LEU A 75 -14.53 -5.00 4.59
N GLY A 76 -14.59 -3.93 5.39
CA GLY A 76 -14.79 -2.57 4.91
C GLY A 76 -13.65 -2.08 4.00
N PRO A 77 -12.42 -1.98 4.52
CA PRO A 77 -11.24 -1.60 3.73
C PRO A 77 -11.05 -2.48 2.49
N ILE A 78 -11.29 -3.79 2.60
CA ILE A 78 -11.17 -4.71 1.45
C ILE A 78 -12.24 -4.43 0.39
N ALA A 79 -13.49 -4.15 0.78
CA ALA A 79 -14.54 -3.81 -0.17
C ALA A 79 -14.24 -2.49 -0.89
N GLU A 80 -13.69 -1.51 -0.17
CA GLU A 80 -13.24 -0.24 -0.76
C GLU A 80 -12.06 -0.45 -1.72
N ALA A 81 -11.03 -1.18 -1.30
CA ALA A 81 -9.90 -1.54 -2.13
C ALA A 81 -10.33 -2.31 -3.40
N GLN A 82 -11.27 -3.25 -3.28
CA GLN A 82 -11.84 -3.97 -4.41
C GLN A 82 -12.61 -3.04 -5.35
N LYS A 83 -13.44 -2.15 -4.80
CA LYS A 83 -14.17 -1.14 -5.57
C LYS A 83 -13.19 -0.26 -6.35
N ASN A 84 -12.14 0.24 -5.69
CA ASN A 84 -11.14 1.09 -6.32
C ASN A 84 -10.35 0.35 -7.39
N MET A 85 -9.91 -0.88 -7.13
CA MET A 85 -9.20 -1.70 -8.11
C MET A 85 -10.05 -2.03 -9.36
N SER A 86 -11.37 -2.12 -9.21
CA SER A 86 -12.29 -2.53 -10.29
C SER A 86 -12.84 -1.37 -11.14
N LYS A 87 -12.62 -0.12 -10.72
CA LYS A 87 -13.05 1.07 -11.48
C LYS A 87 -12.30 1.17 -12.82
N CYS A 88 -12.96 1.72 -13.84
CA CYS A 88 -12.29 2.12 -15.07
C CYS A 88 -11.22 3.18 -14.76
N LYS A 89 -10.02 3.04 -15.34
CA LYS A 89 -8.86 3.92 -15.10
C LYS A 89 -8.55 4.87 -16.25
N LEU A 90 -9.44 4.96 -17.24
CA LEU A 90 -9.26 5.87 -18.38
C LEU A 90 -9.28 7.33 -17.93
N ASP A 91 -10.03 7.64 -16.87
CA ASP A 91 -10.12 9.00 -16.32
C ASP A 91 -8.77 9.50 -15.80
N CYS A 92 -7.91 8.60 -15.30
CA CYS A 92 -6.54 8.88 -14.86
C CYS A 92 -5.60 9.33 -16.00
N PHE A 93 -6.03 9.19 -17.26
CA PHE A 93 -5.27 9.56 -18.47
C PHE A 93 -5.91 10.71 -19.25
N THR A 94 -6.89 11.40 -18.67
CA THR A 94 -7.46 12.61 -19.28
C THR A 94 -6.40 13.72 -19.36
N LEU A 95 -6.56 14.63 -20.34
CA LEU A 95 -5.62 15.76 -20.51
C LEU A 95 -5.51 16.63 -19.27
N ASP A 96 -6.60 16.79 -18.51
CA ASP A 96 -6.60 17.61 -17.31
C ASP A 96 -5.86 16.93 -16.16
N GLN A 97 -6.03 15.62 -15.98
CA GLN A 97 -5.23 14.83 -15.03
C GLN A 97 -3.73 14.86 -15.37
N LEU A 98 -3.38 14.73 -16.66
CA LEU A 98 -1.98 14.81 -17.08
C LEU A 98 -1.35 16.19 -16.84
N LYS A 99 -2.13 17.28 -16.93
CA LYS A 99 -1.66 18.62 -16.54
C LYS A 99 -1.43 18.71 -15.04
N GLU A 100 -2.35 18.17 -14.23
CA GLU A 100 -2.22 18.14 -12.77
C GLU A 100 -0.96 17.39 -12.34
N TYR A 101 -0.69 16.21 -12.92
CA TYR A 101 0.53 15.45 -12.61
C TYR A 101 1.80 16.26 -12.94
N ARG A 102 1.79 16.97 -14.07
CA ARG A 102 2.89 17.84 -14.47
C ARG A 102 3.11 18.98 -13.48
N ASP A 103 2.04 19.58 -12.98
CA ASP A 103 2.11 20.70 -12.05
C ASP A 103 2.60 20.24 -10.67
N ILE A 104 2.18 19.06 -10.21
CA ILE A 104 2.72 18.41 -8.99
C ILE A 104 4.22 18.15 -9.13
N LEU A 105 4.66 17.57 -10.25
CA LEU A 105 6.09 17.30 -10.47
C LEU A 105 6.92 18.58 -10.57
N LYS A 106 6.42 19.62 -11.24
CA LYS A 106 7.08 20.93 -11.26
C LYS A 106 7.18 21.55 -9.88
N GLN A 107 6.16 21.38 -9.04
CA GLN A 107 6.20 21.88 -7.67
C GLN A 107 7.26 21.13 -6.85
N ARG A 108 7.34 19.81 -6.95
CA ARG A 108 8.39 19.00 -6.31
C ARG A 108 9.80 19.44 -6.75
N GLU A 109 9.98 19.75 -8.02
CA GLU A 109 11.26 20.27 -8.53
C GLU A 109 11.60 21.64 -7.93
N LYS A 110 10.63 22.55 -7.82
CA LYS A 110 10.80 23.85 -7.15
C LYS A 110 11.12 23.70 -5.66
N ASP A 111 10.57 22.68 -5.01
CA ASP A 111 10.84 22.36 -3.61
C ASP A 111 12.24 21.72 -3.40
N GLY A 112 13.01 21.54 -4.48
CA GLY A 112 14.40 21.07 -4.45
C GLY A 112 14.56 19.56 -4.63
N TYR A 113 13.49 18.83 -4.95
CA TYR A 113 13.54 17.38 -5.18
C TYR A 113 13.86 17.07 -6.65
N LYS A 114 14.65 16.02 -6.89
CA LYS A 114 14.75 15.44 -8.24
C LYS A 114 13.46 14.69 -8.54
N THR A 115 12.94 14.87 -9.75
CA THR A 115 11.79 14.11 -10.23
C THR A 115 12.24 13.06 -11.23
N CYS A 116 11.67 11.86 -11.13
CA CYS A 116 11.90 10.78 -12.08
C CYS A 116 10.61 10.01 -12.39
N ILE A 117 10.68 9.02 -13.29
CA ILE A 117 9.49 8.29 -13.75
C ILE A 117 8.74 7.57 -12.61
N THR A 118 9.43 7.29 -11.51
CA THR A 118 8.83 6.72 -10.31
C THR A 118 7.90 7.69 -9.58
N ASP A 119 8.17 9.00 -9.57
CA ASP A 119 7.24 9.99 -9.00
C ASP A 119 5.95 10.03 -9.81
N LEU A 120 6.04 10.04 -11.14
CA LEU A 120 4.88 9.97 -12.02
C LEU A 120 4.07 8.70 -11.78
N TRP A 121 4.76 7.56 -11.61
CA TRP A 121 4.12 6.29 -11.29
C TRP A 121 3.44 6.31 -9.91
N GLY A 122 4.02 7.00 -8.93
CA GLY A 122 3.42 7.21 -7.62
C GLY A 122 2.11 7.97 -7.68
N ILE A 123 2.12 9.13 -8.37
CA ILE A 123 0.92 9.93 -8.61
C ILE A 123 -0.16 9.06 -9.29
N PHE A 124 0.23 8.28 -10.30
CA PHE A 124 -0.70 7.39 -10.98
C PHE A 124 -1.29 6.32 -10.06
N ILE A 125 -0.47 5.65 -9.24
CA ILE A 125 -0.95 4.61 -8.31
C ILE A 125 -1.89 5.19 -7.26
N ASP A 126 -1.55 6.37 -6.73
CA ASP A 126 -2.38 7.08 -5.77
C ASP A 126 -3.76 7.44 -6.36
N GLN A 127 -3.79 7.98 -7.59
CA GLN A 127 -5.04 8.22 -8.32
C GLN A 127 -5.79 6.94 -8.70
N ALA A 128 -5.06 5.89 -9.07
CA ALA A 128 -5.66 4.64 -9.50
C ALA A 128 -6.22 3.83 -8.32
N LEU A 129 -5.67 3.92 -7.11
CA LEU A 129 -6.10 3.09 -5.97
C LEU A 129 -6.80 3.90 -4.87
N GLY A 130 -6.53 5.19 -4.78
CA GLY A 130 -7.15 6.11 -3.85
C GLY A 130 -8.54 6.58 -4.28
N ASN A 131 -9.08 7.50 -3.48
CA ASN A 131 -10.41 8.08 -3.69
C ASN A 131 -10.39 9.36 -4.55
N GLY A 132 -9.28 9.64 -5.23
CA GLY A 132 -9.12 10.82 -6.10
C GLY A 132 -8.64 12.08 -5.35
N VAL A 133 -8.19 11.96 -4.10
CA VAL A 133 -7.54 13.06 -3.36
C VAL A 133 -6.04 12.77 -3.34
N ILE A 134 -5.26 13.57 -4.06
CA ILE A 134 -3.79 13.50 -4.00
C ILE A 134 -3.36 14.22 -2.73
N ASP A 135 -2.95 13.48 -1.69
CA ASP A 135 -2.26 14.10 -0.57
C ASP A 135 -0.76 14.24 -0.90
N VAL A 136 -0.34 15.47 -1.18
CA VAL A 136 1.05 15.80 -1.50
C VAL A 136 2.00 15.49 -0.30
N SER A 137 1.45 15.33 0.90
CA SER A 137 2.16 14.92 2.12
C SER A 137 2.69 13.48 2.07
N ASP A 138 1.96 12.60 1.36
CA ASP A 138 2.20 11.15 1.30
C ASP A 138 3.37 10.75 0.38
N PHE A 139 3.84 11.70 -0.42
CA PHE A 139 5.08 11.53 -1.18
C PHE A 139 6.33 11.41 -0.30
N SER A 140 6.20 11.52 1.02
CA SER A 140 7.25 11.15 1.97
C SER A 140 7.72 9.70 1.79
N ILE A 141 6.83 8.80 1.33
CA ILE A 141 7.17 7.40 1.04
C ILE A 141 8.01 7.27 -0.25
N MET A 142 7.92 8.24 -1.17
CA MET A 142 8.69 8.24 -2.43
C MET A 142 10.05 8.94 -2.35
N LYS A 143 10.41 9.51 -1.20
CA LYS A 143 11.66 10.28 -0.98
C LYS A 143 12.97 9.49 -1.19
N GLY A 144 12.92 8.19 -1.50
CA GLY A 144 14.10 7.33 -1.62
C GLY A 144 14.34 6.71 -3.00
N PHE A 145 13.53 7.03 -4.02
CA PHE A 145 13.66 6.42 -5.36
C PHE A 145 14.28 7.33 -6.42
N CYS A 146 14.41 8.63 -6.13
CA CYS A 146 15.26 9.60 -6.83
C CYS A 146 16.06 10.38 -5.75
#